data_AF-X1E5H4-F1
#
_entry.id   AF-X1E5H4-F1
#
_cell.length_a   1.000
_cell.length_b   1.000
_cell.length_c   1.000
_cell.angle_alpha   90.00
_cell.angle_beta   90.00
_cell.angle_gamma   90.00
#
_symmetry.space_group_name_H-M   'P 1'
#
loop_
_entity.id
_entity.type
_entity.pdbx_description
1 polymer ?
#
loop_
_entity_poly.entity_id
_entity_poly.type
_entity_poly.pdbx_seq_one_letter_code
_entity_poly.pdbx_strand_id
1 'polypeptide(L)'
;FGNAHWFLGEYKKAFEKYEDSLEICRDIGDTDFEVRVLNNIGNIHHKLGDYNKALEKYEYSLKLKRVIGDRGGEALTLNNVGIVYNNLGNYNRALKHFG
;
A
#
# COMPACT_ATOMS: atom_id res chain seq x y z
N PHE A 1 -25.15 11.19 4.00
CA PHE A 1 -23.93 11.29 4.83
C PHE A 1 -23.50 9.97 5.51
N GLY A 2 -24.35 8.93 5.62
CA GLY A 2 -23.97 7.67 6.28
C GLY A 2 -22.86 6.85 5.61
N ASN A 3 -22.78 6.83 4.27
CA ASN A 3 -21.81 5.99 3.56
C ASN A 3 -20.36 6.38 3.82
N ALA A 4 -20.04 7.69 3.88
CA ALA A 4 -18.66 8.14 4.13
C ALA A 4 -18.16 7.77 5.54
N HIS A 5 -19.01 7.95 6.56
CA HIS A 5 -18.69 7.54 7.93
C HIS A 5 -18.57 6.02 8.07
N TRP A 6 -19.44 5.28 7.37
CA TRP A 6 -19.35 3.82 7.28
C TRP A 6 -17.98 3.42 6.70
N PHE A 7 -17.57 4.02 5.57
CA PHE A 7 -16.33 3.62 4.87
C PHE A 7 -15.11 3.93 5.71
N LEU A 8 -15.10 5.10 6.36
CA LEU A 8 -14.05 5.47 7.29
C LEU A 8 -13.95 4.48 8.47
N GLY A 9 -15.10 4.06 9.02
CA GLY A 9 -15.14 3.08 10.09
C GLY A 9 -14.59 1.71 9.68
N GLU A 10 -14.88 1.27 8.46
CA GLU A 10 -14.33 0.03 7.93
C GLU A 10 -12.85 0.09 7.62
N TYR A 11 -12.39 1.17 6.98
CA TYR A 11 -10.96 1.37 6.70
C TYR A 11 -10.14 1.42 7.98
N LYS A 12 -10.65 2.03 9.05
CA LYS A 12 -9.99 2.04 10.36
C LYS A 12 -9.86 0.63 10.94
N LYS A 13 -10.94 -0.16 10.93
CA LYS A 13 -10.92 -1.55 11.40
C LYS A 13 -9.99 -2.44 10.56
N ALA A 14 -9.99 -2.24 9.25
CA ALA A 14 -9.10 -2.97 8.35
C ALA A 14 -7.64 -2.60 8.64
N PHE A 15 -7.35 -1.32 8.86
CA PHE A 15 -6.02 -0.83 9.19
C PHE A 15 -5.48 -1.45 10.49
N GLU A 16 -6.29 -1.46 11.56
CA GLU A 16 -5.91 -2.09 12.84
C GLU A 16 -5.52 -3.57 12.65
N LYS A 17 -6.36 -4.35 11.95
CA LYS A 17 -6.06 -5.77 11.65
C LYS A 17 -4.79 -5.96 10.82
N TYR A 18 -4.52 -5.07 9.87
CA TYR A 18 -3.32 -5.16 9.05
C TYR A 18 -2.06 -4.76 9.82
N GLU A 19 -2.12 -3.79 10.73
CA GLU A 19 -0.96 -3.47 11.58
C GLU A 19 -0.67 -4.62 12.57
N ASP A 20 -1.69 -5.24 13.17
CA ASP A 20 -1.50 -6.46 13.99
C ASP A 20 -0.87 -7.60 13.15
N SER A 21 -1.37 -7.80 11.93
CA SER A 21 -0.80 -8.80 11.01
C SER A 21 0.65 -8.47 10.67
N LEU A 22 0.98 -7.18 10.47
CA LEU A 22 2.31 -6.73 10.11
C LEU A 22 3.33 -7.02 11.22
N GLU A 23 2.96 -6.82 12.47
CA GLU A 23 3.77 -7.17 13.63
C GLU A 23 4.04 -8.68 13.66
N ILE A 24 2.99 -9.49 13.54
CA ILE A 24 3.12 -10.95 13.53
C ILE A 24 4.01 -11.45 12.38
N CYS A 25 3.85 -10.90 11.16
CA CYS A 25 4.69 -11.29 10.01
C CYS A 25 6.17 -11.05 10.29
N ARG A 26 6.49 -9.90 10.91
CA ARG A 26 7.87 -9.52 11.24
C ARG A 26 8.46 -10.43 12.29
N ASP A 27 7.68 -10.75 13.32
CA ASP A 27 8.12 -11.62 14.41
C ASP A 27 8.45 -13.03 13.92
N ILE A 28 7.67 -13.57 12.98
CA ILE A 28 7.89 -14.90 12.41
C ILE A 28 8.82 -14.89 11.18
N GLY A 29 9.23 -13.72 10.69
CA GLY A 29 10.08 -13.56 9.52
C GLY A 29 9.41 -13.87 8.18
N ASP A 30 8.08 -13.81 8.08
CA ASP A 30 7.33 -14.05 6.84
C ASP A 30 7.32 -12.78 5.96
N THR A 31 8.37 -12.64 5.16
CA THR A 31 8.53 -11.49 4.25
C THR A 31 7.49 -11.47 3.13
N ASP A 32 7.00 -12.63 2.67
CA ASP A 32 5.97 -12.71 1.61
C ASP A 32 4.61 -12.23 2.13
N PHE A 33 4.27 -12.55 3.38
CA PHE A 33 3.08 -12.01 4.00
C PHE A 33 3.25 -10.52 4.36
N GLU A 34 4.43 -10.10 4.84
CA GLU A 34 4.73 -8.68 5.12
C GLU A 34 4.49 -7.78 3.89
N VAL A 35 4.98 -8.17 2.70
CA VAL A 35 4.79 -7.37 1.48
C VAL A 35 3.33 -7.21 1.09
N ARG A 36 2.51 -8.25 1.30
CA ARG A 36 1.06 -8.23 1.01
C ARG A 36 0.33 -7.31 1.98
N VAL A 37 0.65 -7.40 3.27
CA VAL A 37 0.09 -6.54 4.31
C VAL A 37 0.44 -5.07 4.06
N LEU A 38 1.71 -4.74 3.79
CA LEU A 38 2.14 -3.37 3.47
C LEU A 38 1.39 -2.79 2.26
N ASN A 39 1.17 -3.59 1.21
CA ASN A 39 0.43 -3.15 0.03
C ASN A 39 -1.05 -2.85 0.36
N ASN A 40 -1.67 -3.64 1.24
CA ASN A 40 -3.04 -3.40 1.69
C ASN A 40 -3.16 -2.15 2.57
N ILE A 41 -2.20 -1.89 3.46
CA ILE A 41 -2.15 -0.66 4.26
C ILE A 41 -1.98 0.56 3.34
N GLY A 42 -1.12 0.45 2.32
CA GLY A 42 -0.97 1.47 1.28
C GLY A 42 -2.29 1.78 0.55
N ASN A 43 -3.04 0.74 0.17
CA ASN A 43 -4.36 0.87 -0.45
C ASN A 43 -5.36 1.60 0.48
N ILE A 44 -5.36 1.29 1.77
CA ILE A 44 -6.24 1.96 2.75
C ILE A 44 -5.93 3.46 2.81
N HIS A 45 -4.66 3.83 2.97
CA HIS A 45 -4.28 5.24 2.97
C HIS A 45 -4.63 5.93 1.66
N HIS A 46 -4.46 5.25 0.52
CA HIS A 46 -4.87 5.79 -0.78
C HIS A 46 -6.37 6.08 -0.83
N LYS A 47 -7.21 5.16 -0.35
CA LYS A 47 -8.68 5.35 -0.30
C LYS A 47 -9.13 6.43 0.69
N LEU A 48 -8.35 6.66 1.74
CA LEU A 48 -8.58 7.73 2.71
C LEU A 48 -8.08 9.11 2.24
N GLY A 49 -7.35 9.17 1.11
CA GLY A 49 -6.73 10.40 0.61
C GLY A 49 -5.37 10.74 1.26
N ASP A 50 -4.86 9.87 2.12
CA ASP A 50 -3.55 10.00 2.77
C ASP A 50 -2.42 9.56 1.82
N TYR A 51 -2.29 10.23 0.68
CA TYR A 51 -1.41 9.81 -0.42
C TYR A 51 0.06 9.64 -0.01
N ASN A 52 0.60 10.51 0.85
CA ASN A 52 1.99 10.38 1.32
C ASN A 52 2.23 9.10 2.12
N LYS A 53 1.28 8.71 2.99
CA LYS A 53 1.38 7.46 3.75
C LYS A 53 1.20 6.24 2.86
N ALA A 54 0.33 6.34 1.85
CA ALA A 54 0.20 5.29 0.83
C ALA A 54 1.53 5.04 0.11
N LEU A 55 2.19 6.11 -0.34
CA LEU A 55 3.50 6.05 -0.98
C LEU A 55 4.55 5.41 -0.07
N GLU A 56 4.63 5.79 1.20
CA GLU A 56 5.58 5.22 2.16
C GLU A 56 5.43 3.69 2.29
N LYS A 57 4.18 3.21 2.43
CA LYS A 57 3.90 1.78 2.58
C LYS A 57 4.18 1.01 1.27
N TYR A 58 3.87 1.59 0.11
CA TYR A 58 4.21 0.99 -1.18
C TYR A 58 5.72 0.94 -1.41
N GLU A 59 6.46 2.00 -1.11
CA GLU A 59 7.93 2.02 -1.23
C GLU A 59 8.58 0.95 -0.34
N TYR A 60 8.05 0.74 0.86
CA TYR A 60 8.55 -0.34 1.70
C TYR A 60 8.21 -1.73 1.11
N SER A 61 6.97 -1.93 0.64
CA SER A 61 6.59 -3.17 -0.07
C SER A 61 7.50 -3.45 -1.28
N LEU A 62 7.85 -2.43 -2.06
CA LEU A 62 8.76 -2.54 -3.21
C LEU A 62 10.16 -3.01 -2.80
N LYS A 63 10.72 -2.44 -1.72
CA LYS A 63 12.04 -2.85 -1.21
C LYS A 63 12.06 -4.33 -0.85
N LEU A 64 11.05 -4.80 -0.13
CA LEU A 64 10.96 -6.20 0.28
C LEU A 64 10.68 -7.13 -0.89
N LYS A 65 9.80 -6.76 -1.83
CA LYS A 65 9.56 -7.53 -3.06
C LYS A 65 10.82 -7.75 -3.89
N ARG A 66 11.69 -6.72 -3.97
CA ARG A 66 13.00 -6.86 -4.61
C ARG A 66 13.92 -7.85 -3.89
N VAL A 67 13.87 -7.88 -2.56
CA VAL A 67 14.65 -8.83 -1.74
C VAL A 67 14.18 -10.26 -1.97
N ILE A 68 12.87 -10.51 -2.00
CA ILE A 68 12.31 -11.87 -2.22
C ILE A 68 12.22 -12.26 -3.70
N GLY A 69 12.54 -11.34 -4.62
CA GLY A 69 12.50 -11.59 -6.06
C GLY A 69 11.09 -11.59 -6.69
N ASP A 70 10.08 -11.05 -6.00
CA ASP A 70 8.69 -10.97 -6.51
C ASP A 70 8.53 -9.84 -7.53
N ARG A 71 8.83 -10.14 -8.80
CA ARG A 71 8.71 -9.18 -9.92
C ARG A 71 7.27 -8.89 -10.31
N GLY A 72 6.38 -9.87 -10.16
CA GLY A 72 4.96 -9.69 -10.47
C GLY A 72 4.31 -8.72 -9.50
N GLY A 73 4.54 -8.91 -8.20
CA GLY A 73 4.06 -7.99 -7.18
C GLY A 73 4.76 -6.63 -7.22
N GLU A 74 6.03 -6.55 -7.67
CA GLU A 74 6.72 -5.27 -7.86
C GLU A 74 5.98 -4.41 -8.89
N ALA A 75 5.63 -4.99 -10.05
CA ALA A 75 4.88 -4.31 -11.09
C ALA A 75 3.50 -3.82 -10.61
N LEU A 76 2.78 -4.67 -9.86
CA LEU A 76 1.48 -4.29 -9.29
C LEU A 76 1.59 -3.11 -8.31
N THR A 77 2.61 -3.11 -7.45
CA THR A 77 2.81 -2.01 -6.50
C THR A 77 3.28 -0.73 -7.22
N LEU A 78 4.12 -0.83 -8.25
CA LEU A 78 4.51 0.33 -9.07
C LEU A 78 3.29 0.98 -9.73
N ASN A 79 2.36 0.17 -10.28
CA ASN A 79 1.11 0.68 -10.82
C ASN A 79 0.29 1.44 -9.76
N ASN A 80 0.18 0.91 -8.54
CA ASN A 80 -0.49 1.61 -7.45
C ASN A 80 0.18 2.94 -7.10
N VAL A 81 1.51 3.00 -7.08
CA VAL A 81 2.26 4.25 -6.87
C VAL A 81 1.99 5.24 -8.00
N GLY A 82 1.95 4.79 -9.25
CA GLY A 82 1.57 5.60 -10.42
C GLY A 82 0.19 6.21 -10.26
N ILE A 83 -0.80 5.43 -9.81
CA ILE A 83 -2.16 5.91 -9.50
C ILE A 83 -2.13 6.96 -8.39
N VAL A 84 -1.36 6.77 -7.33
CA VAL A 84 -1.26 7.78 -6.25
C VAL A 84 -0.67 9.09 -6.77
N TYR A 85 0.40 9.04 -7.57
CA TYR A 85 0.96 10.24 -8.18
C TYR A 85 0.01 10.92 -9.17
N ASN A 86 -0.81 10.15 -9.89
CA ASN A 86 -1.86 10.69 -10.75
C ASN A 86 -2.89 11.48 -9.93
N ASN A 87 -3.35 10.92 -8.80
CA ASN A 87 -4.28 11.60 -7.89
C ASN A 87 -3.69 12.84 -7.22
N LEU A 88 -2.37 12.88 -7.02
CA LEU A 88 -1.63 14.07 -6.56
C LEU A 88 -1.40 15.12 -7.66
N GLY A 89 -1.80 14.86 -8.91
CA GLY A 89 -1.53 15.74 -10.06
C GLY A 89 -0.07 15.73 -10.53
N ASN A 90 0.75 14.81 -10.02
CA ASN A 90 2.16 14.68 -10.43
C ASN A 90 2.31 13.69 -11.59
N TYR A 91 1.85 14.12 -12.76
CA TYR A 91 1.79 13.26 -13.96
C TYR A 91 3.16 12.77 -14.42
N ASN A 92 4.22 13.58 -14.24
CA ASN A 92 5.59 13.17 -14.57
C ASN A 92 6.07 11.99 -13.72
N ARG A 93 5.69 11.93 -12.44
CA ARG A 93 6.01 10.78 -11.58
C ARG A 93 5.08 9.60 -11.86
N ALA A 94 3.81 9.85 -12.14
CA ALA A 94 2.84 8.82 -12.50
C ALA A 94 3.30 8.03 -13.74
N LEU A 95 3.68 8.73 -14.81
CA LEU A 95 4.18 8.12 -16.06
C LEU A 95 5.45 7.29 -15.88
N LYS A 96 6.29 7.60 -14.89
CA LYS A 96 7.48 6.80 -14.60
C LYS A 96 7.15 5.45 -13.96
N HIS A 97 5.94 5.28 -13.44
CA HIS A 97 5.55 4.13 -12.63
C HIS A 97 4.40 3.34 -13.26
N PHE A 98 3.69 3.96 -14.22
CA PHE A 98 2.98 3.24 -15.25
C PHE A 98 4.01 2.69 -16.24
N GLY A 99 4.19 1.37 -16.22
CA GLY A 99 4.97 0.65 -17.23
C GLY A 99 4.14 0.36 -18.46
#